data_AF-A0AAD9MSQ4-F1
#
_entry.id   AF-A0AAD9MSQ4-F1
#
_cell.length_a   1.000
_cell.length_b   1.000
_cell.length_c   1.000
_cell.angle_alpha   90.00
_cell.angle_beta   90.00
_cell.angle_gamma   90.00
#
_symmetry.space_group_name_H-M   'P 1'
#
loop_
_entity.id
_entity.type
_entity.pdbx_description
1 polymer ?
#
loop_
_entity_poly.entity_id
_entity_poly.type
_entity_poly.pdbx_seq_one_letter_code
_entity_poly.pdbx_strand_id
1 'polypeptide(L)' 'MADQDKVEESKPTATGVDITPDKDGGVLKEIKNEGSPEFGHPNPGDKVFVHYVGTLTDGTKFDSSRDRGEKFDFMLGK' A
#
# COMPACT_ATOMS: atom_id res chain seq x y z
N MET A 1 -7.74 35.05 -29.01
CA MET A 1 -6.68 34.51 -28.13
C MET A 1 -7.26 33.32 -27.42
N ALA A 2 -6.70 32.14 -27.68
CA ALA A 2 -7.02 30.91 -26.99
C ALA A 2 -6.08 30.81 -25.80
N ASP A 3 -6.65 30.78 -24.60
CA ASP A 3 -5.97 30.24 -23.42
C ASP A 3 -6.66 28.91 -23.13
N GLN A 4 -6.12 27.86 -23.76
CA GLN A 4 -6.37 26.47 -23.41
C GLN A 4 -5.41 26.06 -22.30
N ASP A 5 -5.86 25.10 -21.50
CA ASP A 5 -5.08 24.24 -20.61
C ASP A 5 -4.57 24.82 -19.28
N LYS A 6 -5.33 24.49 -18.22
CA LYS A 6 -4.78 23.63 -17.17
C LYS A 6 -5.91 22.75 -16.65
N VAL A 7 -6.09 21.61 -17.30
CA VAL A 7 -6.78 20.48 -16.68
C VAL A 7 -5.91 20.10 -15.48
N GLU A 8 -6.29 20.57 -14.29
CA GLU A 8 -5.82 19.95 -13.06
C GLU A 8 -6.41 18.57 -13.05
N GLU A 9 -5.61 17.61 -13.49
CA GLU A 9 -5.83 16.20 -13.24
C GLU A 9 -5.94 16.07 -11.71
N SER A 10 -7.18 15.99 -11.24
CA SER A 10 -7.49 15.78 -9.84
C SER A 10 -6.98 14.39 -9.51
N LYS A 11 -5.72 14.33 -9.06
CA LYS A 11 -5.15 13.13 -8.46
C LYS A 11 -6.18 12.67 -7.42
N PRO A 12 -6.59 11.40 -7.42
CA PRO A 12 -7.50 10.91 -6.40
C PRO A 12 -6.84 11.24 -5.06
N THR A 13 -7.52 12.04 -4.24
CA THR A 13 -7.03 12.46 -2.93
C THR A 13 -6.79 11.20 -2.12
N ALA A 14 -5.56 10.71 -2.10
CA ALA A 14 -5.20 9.51 -1.38
C ALA A 14 -5.33 9.82 0.10
N THR A 15 -6.42 9.37 0.71
CA THR A 15 -6.80 9.57 2.11
C THR A 15 -5.88 8.86 3.12
N GLY A 16 -4.74 8.33 2.66
CA GLY A 16 -3.80 7.57 3.48
C GLY A 16 -2.85 8.44 4.28
N VAL A 17 -2.41 7.92 5.43
CA VAL A 17 -1.35 8.50 6.25
C VAL A 17 0.00 8.22 5.61
N ASP A 18 0.82 9.26 5.44
CA ASP A 18 2.19 9.11 4.95
C ASP A 18 3.11 8.51 6.03
N ILE A 19 3.63 7.32 5.74
CA ILE A 19 4.52 6.58 6.65
C ILE A 19 5.99 6.66 6.25
N THR A 20 6.36 7.42 5.21
CA THR A 20 7.76 7.54 4.82
C THR A 20 8.55 8.36 5.86
N PRO A 21 9.85 8.07 6.06
CA PRO A 21 10.72 8.87 6.93
C PRO A 21 10.79 10.34 6.51
N ASP A 22 10.90 10.59 5.20
CA ASP A 22 11.11 11.92 4.63
C ASP A 22 9.81 12.70 4.35
N LYS A 23 8.65 12.07 4.58
CA LYS A 23 7.31 12.66 4.35
C LYS A 23 7.11 13.17 2.92
N ASP A 24 7.56 12.36 1.98
CA ASP A 24 7.54 12.64 0.55
C ASP A 24 6.30 12.08 -0.18
N GLY A 25 5.40 11.39 0.52
CA GLY A 25 4.22 10.76 -0.05
C GLY A 25 4.49 9.49 -0.87
N GLY A 26 5.69 8.91 -0.80
CA GLY A 26 6.03 7.69 -1.55
C GLY A 26 5.24 6.46 -1.11
N VAL A 27 4.85 6.37 0.16
CA VAL A 27 4.05 5.28 0.72
C VAL A 27 2.95 5.81 1.64
N LEU A 28 1.71 5.71 1.18
CA LEU A 28 0.52 6.10 1.93
C LEU A 28 -0.23 4.87 2.46
N LYS A 29 -0.61 4.90 3.74
CA LYS A 29 -1.26 3.78 4.42
C LYS A 29 -2.63 4.17 4.98
N GLU A 30 -3.61 3.31 4.75
CA GLU A 30 -4.92 3.35 5.41
C GLU A 30 -5.18 2.01 6.11
N ILE A 31 -5.69 2.04 7.34
CA ILE A 31 -6.06 0.84 8.09
C ILE A 31 -7.52 0.51 7.77
N LYS A 32 -7.76 -0.56 7.01
CA LYS A 32 -9.12 -1.04 6.71
C LYS A 32 -9.75 -1.82 7.85
N ASN A 33 -8.93 -2.58 8.58
CA ASN A 33 -9.34 -3.35 9.76
C ASN A 33 -8.18 -3.34 10.76
N GLU A 34 -8.47 -3.05 12.03
CA GLU A 34 -7.47 -3.05 13.09
C GLU A 34 -7.03 -4.49 13.43
N GLY A 35 -5.76 -4.63 13.79
CA GLY A 35 -5.23 -5.88 14.34
C GLY A 35 -5.59 -6.04 15.82
N SER A 36 -5.39 -7.24 16.38
CA SER A 36 -5.54 -7.43 17.82
C SER A 36 -4.49 -6.61 18.58
N PRO A 37 -4.89 -5.85 19.61
CA PRO A 37 -3.96 -5.02 20.39
C PRO A 37 -2.99 -5.84 21.23
N GLU A 38 -3.23 -7.14 21.39
CA GLU A 38 -2.32 -8.07 22.10
C GLU A 38 -1.04 -8.35 21.32
N PHE A 39 -1.07 -8.18 19.98
CA PHE A 39 0.09 -8.40 19.13
C PHE A 39 0.70 -7.06 18.73
N GLY A 40 2.02 -6.95 18.89
CA GLY A 40 2.78 -5.78 18.45
C GLY A 40 3.02 -5.75 16.94
N HIS A 41 3.99 -4.93 16.52
CA HIS A 41 4.45 -4.88 15.14
C HIS A 41 5.65 -5.80 14.92
N PRO A 42 5.79 -6.40 13.72
CA PRO A 42 6.98 -7.18 13.38
C PRO A 42 8.23 -6.29 13.36
N ASN A 43 9.36 -6.87 13.75
CA ASN A 43 10.67 -6.23 13.76
C ASN A 43 11.50 -6.61 12.53
N PRO A 44 12.55 -5.84 12.19
CA PRO A 44 13.51 -6.24 11.18
C PRO A 44 14.12 -7.63 11.49
N GLY A 45 14.10 -8.51 10.49
CA GLY A 45 14.55 -9.90 10.61
C GLY A 45 13.45 -10.89 10.97
N ASP A 46 12.24 -10.45 11.32
CA ASP A 46 11.14 -11.38 11.58
C ASP A 46 10.66 -12.03 10.28
N LYS A 47 10.29 -13.31 10.36
CA LYS A 47 9.56 -14.00 9.30
C LYS A 47 8.09 -13.61 9.38
N VAL A 48 7.58 -12.94 8.35
CA VAL A 48 6.19 -12.49 8.27
C VAL A 48 5.40 -13.29 7.24
N PHE A 49 4.09 -13.42 7.46
CA PHE A 49 3.17 -14.13 6.58
C PHE A 49 2.00 -13.21 6.20
N VAL A 50 1.74 -13.04 4.90
CA VAL A 50 0.74 -12.09 4.43
C VAL A 50 -0.14 -12.68 3.33
N HIS A 51 -1.37 -12.19 3.27
CA HIS A 51 -2.14 -12.16 2.03
C HIS A 51 -2.17 -10.73 1.49
N TYR A 52 -1.79 -10.56 0.23
CA TYR A 52 -1.83 -9.30 -0.51
C TYR A 52 -2.59 -9.45 -1.83
N VAL A 53 -3.01 -8.30 -2.37
CA VAL A 53 -3.49 -8.08 -3.74
C VAL A 53 -2.78 -6.83 -4.26
N GLY A 54 -2.11 -6.96 -5.41
CA GLY A 54 -1.42 -5.86 -6.09
C GLY A 54 -2.16 -5.42 -7.34
N THR A 55 -2.41 -4.11 -7.46
CA THR A 55 -3.08 -3.48 -8.60
C THR A 55 -2.29 -2.30 -9.12
N LEU A 56 -2.40 -2.04 -10.42
CA LEU A 56 -1.94 -0.80 -11.05
C LEU A 56 -2.91 0.36 -10.75
N THR A 57 -2.55 1.57 -11.15
CA THR A 57 -3.34 2.80 -10.91
C THR A 57 -4.70 2.80 -11.62
N ASP A 58 -4.82 2.04 -12.72
CA ASP A 58 -6.08 1.81 -13.43
C ASP A 58 -6.97 0.74 -12.77
N GLY A 59 -6.50 0.13 -11.67
CA GLY A 59 -7.18 -0.95 -10.96
C GLY A 59 -6.90 -2.35 -11.51
N THR A 60 -6.14 -2.48 -12.60
CA THR A 60 -5.75 -3.78 -13.16
C THR A 60 -4.93 -4.56 -12.14
N LYS A 61 -5.43 -5.73 -11.73
CA LYS A 61 -4.71 -6.63 -10.81
C LYS A 61 -3.57 -7.32 -11.55
N PHE A 62 -2.34 -7.18 -11.05
CA PHE A 62 -1.16 -7.85 -11.61
C PHE A 62 -0.73 -9.08 -10.82
N ASP A 63 -1.03 -9.14 -9.51
CA ASP A 63 -0.73 -10.29 -8.66
C ASP A 63 -1.64 -10.36 -7.42
N SER A 64 -1.88 -11.56 -6.91
CA SER A 64 -2.67 -11.81 -5.70
C SER A 64 -2.33 -13.17 -5.08
N SER A 65 -1.83 -13.14 -3.85
CA SER A 65 -1.69 -14.35 -3.03
C SER A 65 -3.01 -15.06 -2.76
N ARG A 66 -4.13 -14.31 -2.74
CA ARG A 66 -5.46 -14.88 -2.49
C ARG A 66 -5.94 -15.72 -3.67
N ASP A 67 -5.54 -15.38 -4.88
CA ASP A 67 -5.87 -16.15 -6.09
C ASP A 67 -5.16 -17.51 -6.09
N ARG A 68 -3.98 -17.59 -5.46
CA ARG A 68 -3.23 -18.84 -5.27
C ARG A 68 -3.75 -19.67 -4.09
N GLY A 69 -4.51 -19.06 -3.19
CA GLY A 69 -5.03 -19.73 -1.99
C GLY A 69 -3.98 -19.96 -0.88
N GLU A 70 -2.78 -19.39 -1.00
CA GLU A 70 -1.69 -19.57 -0.03
C GLU A 70 -1.09 -18.23 0.40
N LYS A 71 -0.52 -18.21 1.61
CA LYS A 71 0.17 -17.02 2.13
C LYS A 71 1.53 -16.87 1.44
N PHE A 72 1.97 -15.63 1.33
CA PHE A 72 3.37 -15.34 1.01
C PHE A 72 4.13 -15.08 2.30
N ASP A 73 5.33 -15.64 2.42
CA ASP A 73 6.22 -15.41 3.54
C ASP A 73 7.59 -14.90 3.13
N PHE A 74 8.16 -14.02 3.96
CA PHE A 74 9.48 -13.42 3.73
C PHE A 74 10.08 -12.90 5.04
N MET A 75 11.37 -12.55 5.00
CA MET A 75 12.08 -11.92 6.12
C MET A 75 11.98 -10.40 6.01
N LEU A 76 11.43 -9.73 7.02
CA LEU A 76 11.20 -8.29 6.97
C LEU A 76 12.51 -7.49 7.07
N GLY A 77 12.67 -6.45 6.23
CA GLY A 77 13.82 -5.54 6.29
C GLY A 77 15.14 -6.17 5.85
N LYS A 78 15.09 -7.12 4.91
CA LYS A 78 16.24 -7.81 4.32
C LYS A 78 16.30 -7.61 2.83
#